data_AF-A0A850BDK2-F1
#
_entry.id   AF-A0A850BDK2-F1
#
_cell.length_a   1.000
_cell.length_b   1.000
_cell.length_c   1.000
_cell.angle_alpha   90.00
_cell.angle_beta   90.00
_cell.angle_gamma   90.00
#
_symmetry.space_group_name_H-M   'P 1'
#
loop_
_entity.id
_entity.type
_entity.pdbx_description
1 polymer ?
#
loop_
_entity_poly.entity_id
_entity_poly.type
_entity_poly.pdbx_seq_one_letter_code
_entity_poly.pdbx_strand_id
1 'polypeptide(L)'
;MTPPPLPSVVHTLLTLCDDAFFATAATAKLDQETLRALAKRRSGVITAAAKGARPDDMGQGDPWIVRLAAAMAPIAPPRWMPMADVIEEGLSLELGARGVRSLFTSKPSEKDVARVRSLGSFAVRVLGAVLTVGANPRPDAQLAKQCLVASLGLPDDEQRALLEEPPAAAESLEIPQNLSPKLARAILRGAFTAAMLEGEGAREEQAVLLIGHKTGLPGEEITAAHGEARRAVEAGKTFGEAGVDALRFVLHDDPDERSTLAGTFARITLPIQARRDATEALNQAGPMKKHALDRRTREAVLGVVWAGVLRSNPSFARRAELVARHSAAAAELGGDESALEARKAIEAFLEPELCAATLLAPSAPR
;
A
#
# COMPACT_ATOMS: atom_id res chain seq x y z
N MET A 1 27.84 14.64 26.89
CA MET A 1 27.57 13.79 25.70
C MET A 1 26.34 12.97 26.01
N THR A 2 25.27 13.10 25.22
CA THR A 2 24.06 12.29 25.37
C THR A 2 24.41 10.84 24.99
N PRO A 3 24.05 9.83 25.78
CA PRO A 3 24.27 8.44 25.38
C PRO A 3 23.58 8.16 24.04
N PRO A 4 24.16 7.32 23.17
CA PRO A 4 23.51 6.95 21.93
C PRO A 4 22.16 6.28 22.23
N PRO A 5 21.14 6.48 21.37
CA PRO A 5 19.84 5.85 21.57
C PRO A 5 20.00 4.32 21.57
N LEU A 6 19.20 3.64 22.40
CA LEU A 6 19.17 2.18 22.43
C LEU A 6 18.78 1.65 21.03
N PRO A 7 19.53 0.71 20.44
CA PRO A 7 19.25 0.20 19.10
C PRO A 7 17.82 -0.33 18.93
N SER A 8 17.26 -0.94 19.97
CA SER A 8 15.86 -1.40 19.97
C SER A 8 14.86 -0.28 19.77
N VAL A 9 15.06 0.89 20.39
CA VAL A 9 14.18 2.06 20.24
C VAL A 9 14.27 2.61 18.83
N VAL A 10 15.48 2.65 18.25
CA VAL A 10 15.69 3.08 16.85
C VAL A 10 14.99 2.11 15.89
N HIS A 11 15.14 0.80 16.09
CA HIS A 11 14.50 -0.21 15.25
C HIS A 11 12.97 -0.14 15.33
N THR A 12 12.41 0.01 16.54
CA THR A 12 10.97 0.17 16.70
C THR A 12 10.45 1.43 16.01
N LEU A 13 11.14 2.56 16.19
CA LEU A 13 10.76 3.81 15.53
C LEU A 13 10.79 3.66 14.01
N LEU A 14 11.83 3.04 13.46
CA LEU A 14 11.95 2.78 12.03
C LEU A 14 10.76 1.96 11.50
N THR A 15 10.43 0.85 12.17
CA THR A 15 9.27 0.02 11.81
C THR A 15 7.95 0.80 11.89
N LEU A 16 7.72 1.59 12.95
CA LEU A 16 6.48 2.35 13.10
C LEU A 16 6.35 3.48 12.06
N CYS A 17 7.46 4.16 11.74
CA CYS A 17 7.49 5.17 10.68
C CYS A 17 7.22 4.54 9.30
N ASP A 18 7.83 3.39 9.01
CA ASP A 18 7.61 2.66 7.76
C ASP A 18 6.16 2.15 7.64
N ASP A 19 5.58 1.64 8.73
CA ASP A 19 4.18 1.23 8.79
C ASP A 19 3.24 2.44 8.54
N ALA A 20 3.50 3.58 9.18
CA ALA A 20 2.71 4.80 8.98
C ALA A 20 2.83 5.38 7.58
N PHE A 21 4.05 5.38 7.03
CA PHE A 21 4.34 5.77 5.66
C PHE A 21 3.54 4.89 4.69
N PHE A 22 3.66 3.57 4.83
CA PHE A 22 2.98 2.63 3.94
C PHE A 22 1.47 2.74 4.06
N ALA A 23 0.88 2.73 5.26
CA ALA A 23 -0.56 2.81 5.45
C ALA A 23 -1.16 4.08 4.83
N THR A 24 -0.50 5.21 5.05
CA THR A 24 -0.96 6.52 4.54
C THR A 24 -0.83 6.58 3.01
N ALA A 25 0.28 6.10 2.46
CA ALA A 25 0.49 6.04 1.01
C ALA A 25 -0.45 5.03 0.32
N ALA A 26 -0.63 3.85 0.92
CA ALA A 26 -1.45 2.77 0.39
C ALA A 26 -2.94 3.10 0.39
N THR A 27 -3.41 4.01 1.25
CA THR A 27 -4.83 4.39 1.33
C THR A 27 -5.11 5.79 0.80
N ALA A 28 -4.06 6.61 0.59
CA ALA A 28 -4.13 8.06 0.39
C ALA A 28 -4.95 8.78 1.47
N LYS A 29 -4.91 8.27 2.70
CA LYS A 29 -5.63 8.82 3.86
C LYS A 29 -4.72 8.78 5.08
N LEU A 30 -4.66 9.89 5.80
CA LEU A 30 -4.07 9.92 7.14
C LEU A 30 -5.15 9.61 8.16
N ASP A 31 -5.30 8.34 8.51
CA ASP A 31 -6.35 7.86 9.41
C ASP A 31 -5.78 7.14 10.63
N GLN A 32 -6.09 7.65 11.83
CA GLN A 32 -5.61 7.13 13.10
C GLN A 32 -6.11 5.71 13.38
N GLU A 33 -7.33 5.38 12.96
CA GLU A 33 -7.88 4.05 13.18
C GLU A 33 -7.13 3.02 12.35
N THR A 34 -6.88 3.32 11.08
CA THR A 34 -6.05 2.51 10.18
C THR A 34 -4.64 2.29 10.74
N LEU A 35 -3.97 3.35 11.22
CA LEU A 35 -2.62 3.25 11.79
C LEU A 35 -2.59 2.34 13.03
N ARG A 36 -3.53 2.52 13.96
CA ARG A 36 -3.63 1.68 15.18
C ARG A 36 -4.00 0.24 14.85
N ALA A 37 -4.90 0.03 13.89
CA ALA A 37 -5.27 -1.31 13.43
C ALA A 37 -4.05 -2.03 12.81
N LEU A 38 -3.23 -1.31 12.04
CA LEU A 38 -2.00 -1.86 11.46
C LEU A 38 -0.99 -2.20 12.55
N ALA A 39 -0.72 -1.29 13.50
CA ALA A 39 0.19 -1.55 14.62
C ALA A 39 -0.26 -2.76 15.45
N LYS A 40 -1.57 -2.90 15.71
CA LYS A 40 -2.12 -4.08 16.39
C LYS A 40 -1.83 -5.37 15.63
N ARG A 41 -2.05 -5.39 14.31
CA ARG A 41 -1.77 -6.56 13.46
C ARG A 41 -0.29 -6.86 13.35
N ARG A 42 0.56 -5.84 13.35
CA ARG A 42 2.03 -5.96 13.31
C ARG A 42 2.68 -5.95 14.69
N SER A 43 1.91 -6.11 15.76
CA SER A 43 2.40 -6.08 17.15
C SER A 43 3.51 -7.10 17.41
N GLY A 44 3.48 -8.27 16.77
CA GLY A 44 4.57 -9.25 16.84
C GLY A 44 5.88 -8.74 16.25
N VAL A 45 5.83 -8.04 15.11
CA VAL A 45 6.99 -7.42 14.44
C VAL A 45 7.53 -6.26 15.28
N ILE A 46 6.63 -5.38 15.76
CA ILE A 46 6.96 -4.24 16.62
C ILE A 46 7.61 -4.73 17.94
N THR A 47 7.05 -5.78 18.55
CA THR A 47 7.60 -6.41 19.77
C THR A 47 8.97 -7.03 19.52
N ALA A 48 9.17 -7.68 18.38
CA ALA A 48 10.47 -8.24 18.02
C ALA A 48 11.52 -7.13 17.87
N ALA A 49 11.20 -6.04 17.16
CA ALA A 49 12.08 -4.88 17.03
C ALA A 49 12.39 -4.25 18.41
N ALA A 50 11.39 -4.12 19.28
CA ALA A 50 11.54 -3.61 20.65
C ALA A 50 12.48 -4.49 21.50
N LYS A 51 12.54 -5.79 21.22
CA LYS A 51 13.47 -6.74 21.84
C LYS A 51 14.86 -6.78 21.16
N GLY A 52 15.10 -5.92 20.17
CA GLY A 52 16.38 -5.79 19.48
C GLY A 52 16.52 -6.64 18.20
N ALA A 53 15.44 -7.27 17.72
CA ALA A 53 15.48 -7.88 16.38
C ALA A 53 15.75 -6.82 15.30
N ARG A 54 16.27 -7.26 14.16
CA ARG A 54 16.43 -6.39 12.99
C ARG A 54 15.04 -5.88 12.56
N PRO A 55 14.88 -4.60 12.23
CA PRO A 55 13.59 -4.05 11.84
C PRO A 55 13.08 -4.69 10.54
N ASP A 56 11.77 -4.86 10.46
CA ASP A 56 11.06 -5.10 9.20
C ASP A 56 10.84 -3.76 8.53
N ASP A 57 11.77 -3.37 7.65
CA ASP A 57 11.88 -2.01 7.12
C ASP A 57 11.81 -1.95 5.58
N MET A 58 11.56 -0.74 5.09
CA MET A 58 11.45 -0.39 3.67
C MET A 58 12.65 -0.81 2.82
N GLY A 59 13.86 -0.88 3.40
CA GLY A 59 15.07 -1.30 2.72
C GLY A 59 15.06 -2.77 2.27
N GLN A 60 14.10 -3.57 2.73
CA GLN A 60 13.91 -4.94 2.26
C GLN A 60 13.20 -5.03 0.90
N GLY A 61 12.59 -3.94 0.39
CA GLY A 61 11.96 -3.88 -0.93
C GLY A 61 10.65 -4.68 -1.03
N ASP A 62 10.51 -5.51 -2.06
CA ASP A 62 9.27 -6.22 -2.41
C ASP A 62 8.70 -7.06 -1.25
N PRO A 63 9.49 -7.87 -0.52
CA PRO A 63 9.00 -8.60 0.64
C PRO A 63 8.33 -7.71 1.70
N TRP A 64 8.84 -6.50 1.92
CA TRP A 64 8.25 -5.54 2.88
C TRP A 64 6.89 -5.04 2.38
N ILE A 65 6.79 -4.67 1.10
CA ILE A 65 5.53 -4.28 0.47
C ILE A 65 4.49 -5.40 0.56
N VAL A 66 4.87 -6.64 0.22
CA VAL A 66 3.96 -7.80 0.23
C VAL A 66 3.43 -8.09 1.64
N ARG A 67 4.30 -8.07 2.66
CA ARG A 67 3.89 -8.27 4.06
C ARG A 67 2.93 -7.18 4.53
N LEU A 68 3.19 -5.93 4.18
CA LEU A 68 2.33 -4.82 4.57
C LEU A 68 1.00 -4.80 3.81
N ALA A 69 0.99 -5.19 2.53
CA ALA A 69 -0.26 -5.37 1.78
C ALA A 69 -1.16 -6.41 2.45
N ALA A 70 -0.62 -7.56 2.83
CA ALA A 70 -1.36 -8.60 3.58
C ALA A 70 -1.82 -8.11 4.96
N ALA A 71 -0.98 -7.38 5.68
CA ALA A 71 -1.35 -6.81 6.98
C ALA A 71 -2.48 -5.77 6.87
N MET A 72 -2.52 -5.00 5.78
CA MET A 72 -3.51 -3.97 5.48
C MET A 72 -4.81 -4.51 4.87
N ALA A 73 -4.76 -5.67 4.19
CA ALA A 73 -5.90 -6.30 3.53
C ALA A 73 -7.21 -6.34 4.35
N PRO A 74 -7.22 -6.69 5.65
CA PRO A 74 -8.45 -6.68 6.45
C PRO A 74 -8.83 -5.32 7.05
N ILE A 75 -7.98 -4.30 6.92
CA ILE A 75 -8.17 -2.96 7.49
C ILE A 75 -8.66 -2.02 6.39
N ALA A 76 -7.83 -1.84 5.38
CA ALA A 76 -8.03 -1.00 4.22
C ALA A 76 -7.10 -1.51 3.11
N PRO A 77 -7.57 -2.41 2.22
CA PRO A 77 -6.77 -2.94 1.12
C PRO A 77 -6.02 -1.83 0.37
N PRO A 78 -4.73 -1.99 0.03
CA PRO A 78 -3.97 -0.95 -0.65
C PRO A 78 -4.63 -0.55 -1.98
N ARG A 79 -4.99 0.73 -2.13
CA ARG A 79 -5.76 1.22 -3.29
C ARG A 79 -5.05 1.08 -4.64
N TRP A 80 -3.73 0.99 -4.60
CA TRP A 80 -2.88 0.83 -5.78
C TRP A 80 -2.79 -0.64 -6.22
N MET A 81 -3.09 -1.58 -5.33
CA MET A 81 -3.05 -3.01 -5.62
C MET A 81 -4.23 -3.35 -6.52
N PRO A 82 -4.01 -3.89 -7.73
CA PRO A 82 -5.10 -4.45 -8.52
C PRO A 82 -5.86 -5.49 -7.70
N MET A 83 -7.18 -5.54 -7.85
CA MET A 83 -8.07 -6.41 -7.06
C MET A 83 -8.18 -6.04 -5.56
N ALA A 84 -7.78 -4.84 -5.12
CA ALA A 84 -8.04 -4.38 -3.76
C ALA A 84 -9.53 -4.47 -3.37
N ASP A 85 -10.42 -4.15 -4.32
CA ASP A 85 -11.87 -4.22 -4.12
C ASP A 85 -12.39 -5.65 -3.91
N VAL A 86 -11.70 -6.64 -4.47
CA VAL A 86 -12.05 -8.05 -4.26
C VAL A 86 -11.82 -8.43 -2.79
N ILE A 87 -10.77 -7.90 -2.17
CA ILE A 87 -10.49 -8.05 -0.75
C ILE A 87 -11.53 -7.31 0.09
N GLU A 88 -11.90 -6.08 -0.32
CA GLU A 88 -12.95 -5.28 0.34
C GLU A 88 -14.33 -5.97 0.30
N GLU A 89 -14.62 -6.70 -0.79
CA GLU A 89 -15.76 -7.61 -0.93
C GLU A 89 -15.66 -8.89 -0.08
N GLY A 90 -14.68 -8.93 0.82
CA GLY A 90 -14.46 -9.98 1.78
C GLY A 90 -13.90 -11.25 1.16
N LEU A 91 -13.14 -11.18 0.07
CA LEU A 91 -12.40 -12.32 -0.47
C LEU A 91 -10.99 -12.40 0.14
N SER A 92 -10.93 -12.66 1.44
CA SER A 92 -9.69 -12.83 2.18
C SER A 92 -9.91 -13.59 3.48
N LEU A 93 -8.96 -14.42 3.88
CA LEU A 93 -8.93 -15.11 5.17
C LEU A 93 -8.18 -14.31 6.25
N GLU A 94 -7.60 -13.15 5.92
CA GLU A 94 -6.83 -12.31 6.87
C GLU A 94 -7.68 -11.75 8.03
N LEU A 95 -9.00 -11.69 7.84
CA LEU A 95 -9.97 -11.36 8.88
C LEU A 95 -10.23 -12.52 9.88
N GLY A 96 -9.77 -13.73 9.57
CA GLY A 96 -10.07 -14.94 10.34
C GLY A 96 -11.56 -15.31 10.30
N ALA A 97 -12.06 -15.84 11.41
CA ALA A 97 -13.48 -16.14 11.57
C ALA A 97 -14.35 -14.88 11.48
N ARG A 98 -15.54 -14.99 10.87
CA ARG A 98 -16.50 -13.88 10.68
C ARG A 98 -17.82 -14.13 11.39
N GLY A 99 -18.56 -13.05 11.66
CA GLY A 99 -19.87 -13.10 12.32
C GLY A 99 -19.80 -13.66 13.74
N VAL A 100 -20.87 -14.32 14.20
CA VAL A 100 -20.94 -14.88 15.57
C VAL A 100 -19.80 -15.85 15.89
N ARG A 101 -19.19 -16.50 14.88
CA ARG A 101 -18.04 -17.40 15.09
C ARG A 101 -16.79 -16.68 15.59
N SER A 102 -16.60 -15.40 15.26
CA SER A 102 -15.43 -14.64 15.73
C SER A 102 -15.40 -14.46 17.25
N LEU A 103 -16.54 -14.63 17.91
CA LEU A 103 -16.66 -14.63 19.38
C LEU A 103 -16.08 -15.89 20.03
N PHE A 104 -15.95 -16.98 19.27
CA PHE A 104 -15.59 -18.31 19.81
C PHE A 104 -14.31 -18.89 19.19
N THR A 105 -13.92 -18.43 17.99
CA THR A 105 -12.72 -18.92 17.31
C THR A 105 -12.17 -17.85 16.37
N SER A 106 -10.85 -17.86 16.17
CA SER A 106 -10.19 -17.08 15.11
C SER A 106 -10.11 -17.84 13.78
N LYS A 107 -10.44 -19.14 13.76
CA LYS A 107 -10.28 -19.99 12.57
C LYS A 107 -11.42 -19.76 11.56
N PRO A 108 -11.09 -19.48 10.27
CA PRO A 108 -12.10 -19.35 9.22
C PRO A 108 -12.89 -20.66 9.04
N SER A 109 -14.10 -20.57 8.48
CA SER A 109 -14.89 -21.77 8.19
C SER A 109 -14.35 -22.50 6.95
N GLU A 110 -14.55 -23.81 6.86
CA GLU A 110 -14.19 -24.58 5.64
C GLU A 110 -14.85 -24.02 4.38
N LYS A 111 -16.07 -23.50 4.51
CA LYS A 111 -16.79 -22.82 3.43
C LYS A 111 -16.09 -21.53 2.99
N ASP A 112 -15.58 -20.74 3.93
CA ASP A 112 -14.82 -19.52 3.62
C ASP A 112 -13.49 -19.86 2.95
N VAL A 113 -12.78 -20.87 3.46
CA VAL A 113 -11.54 -21.37 2.86
C VAL A 113 -11.78 -21.85 1.43
N ALA A 114 -12.81 -22.68 1.19
CA ALA A 114 -13.15 -23.14 -0.14
C ALA A 114 -13.57 -21.99 -1.08
N ARG A 115 -14.27 -20.98 -0.56
CA ARG A 115 -14.64 -19.76 -1.32
C ARG A 115 -13.41 -18.97 -1.72
N VAL A 116 -12.49 -18.68 -0.80
CA VAL A 116 -11.26 -17.93 -1.09
C VAL A 116 -10.35 -18.72 -2.01
N ARG A 117 -10.22 -20.04 -1.82
CA ARG A 117 -9.46 -20.89 -2.74
C ARG A 117 -10.02 -20.85 -4.15
N SER A 118 -11.34 -21.01 -4.33
CA SER A 118 -11.94 -21.01 -5.68
C SER A 118 -11.92 -19.62 -6.33
N LEU A 119 -12.53 -18.63 -5.68
CA LEU A 119 -12.72 -17.30 -6.26
C LEU A 119 -11.42 -16.46 -6.21
N GLY A 120 -10.57 -16.66 -5.20
CA GLY A 120 -9.29 -15.97 -5.07
C GLY A 120 -8.30 -16.44 -6.14
N SER A 121 -8.23 -17.75 -6.39
CA SER A 121 -7.46 -18.28 -7.52
C SER A 121 -7.95 -17.71 -8.85
N PHE A 122 -9.26 -17.60 -9.04
CA PHE A 122 -9.82 -16.97 -10.25
C PHE A 122 -9.40 -15.50 -10.37
N ALA A 123 -9.45 -14.70 -9.30
CA ALA A 123 -8.98 -13.31 -9.32
C ALA A 123 -7.48 -13.20 -9.66
N VAL A 124 -6.65 -14.08 -9.10
CA VAL A 124 -5.20 -14.15 -9.40
C VAL A 124 -4.95 -14.53 -10.87
N ARG A 125 -5.72 -15.47 -11.42
CA ARG A 125 -5.64 -15.86 -12.84
C ARG A 125 -6.09 -14.75 -13.78
N VAL A 126 -7.17 -14.03 -13.44
CA VAL A 126 -7.60 -12.84 -14.18
C VAL A 126 -6.49 -11.80 -14.19
N LEU A 127 -5.90 -11.52 -13.03
CA LEU A 127 -4.79 -10.58 -12.94
C LEU A 127 -3.59 -11.03 -13.81
N GLY A 128 -3.22 -12.31 -13.74
CA GLY A 128 -2.17 -12.89 -14.59
C GLY A 128 -2.49 -12.75 -16.08
N ALA A 129 -3.71 -13.08 -16.49
CA ALA A 129 -4.15 -13.00 -17.88
C ALA A 129 -4.04 -11.59 -18.48
N VAL A 130 -4.27 -10.56 -17.66
CA VAL A 130 -4.17 -9.15 -18.06
C VAL A 130 -2.72 -8.67 -18.07
N LEU A 131 -1.93 -9.05 -17.05
CA LEU A 131 -0.57 -8.54 -16.88
C LEU A 131 0.48 -9.21 -17.78
N THR A 132 0.15 -10.31 -18.44
CA THR A 132 1.10 -11.06 -19.30
C THR A 132 0.68 -11.11 -20.76
N VAL A 133 -0.15 -10.17 -21.21
CA VAL A 133 -0.61 -10.15 -22.60
C VAL A 133 0.57 -9.88 -23.53
N GLY A 134 1.10 -10.95 -24.14
CA GLY A 134 2.11 -10.87 -25.20
C GLY A 134 3.57 -10.72 -24.74
N ALA A 135 3.88 -10.84 -23.45
CA ALA A 135 5.27 -10.86 -22.93
C ALA A 135 5.35 -11.48 -21.52
N ASN A 136 6.58 -11.71 -21.04
CA ASN A 136 6.83 -12.07 -19.65
C ASN A 136 6.36 -10.95 -18.71
N PRO A 137 5.81 -11.27 -17.52
CA PRO A 137 5.37 -10.27 -16.56
C PRO A 137 6.53 -9.36 -16.15
N ARG A 138 6.27 -8.05 -16.11
CA ARG A 138 7.21 -7.07 -15.55
C ARG A 138 7.37 -7.28 -14.04
N PRO A 139 8.48 -6.84 -13.42
CA PRO A 139 8.66 -6.96 -11.97
C PRO A 139 7.52 -6.37 -11.15
N ASP A 140 6.95 -5.23 -11.58
CA ASP A 140 5.83 -4.60 -10.89
C ASP A 140 4.52 -5.39 -11.01
N ALA A 141 4.28 -6.03 -12.17
CA ALA A 141 3.18 -6.97 -12.36
C ALA A 141 3.31 -8.18 -11.42
N GLN A 142 4.53 -8.70 -11.24
CA GLN A 142 4.79 -9.78 -10.30
C GLN A 142 4.57 -9.36 -8.85
N LEU A 143 4.99 -8.14 -8.47
CA LEU A 143 4.72 -7.59 -7.15
C LEU A 143 3.21 -7.46 -6.89
N ALA A 144 2.43 -6.96 -7.86
CA ALA A 144 0.98 -6.87 -7.75
C ALA A 144 0.34 -8.25 -7.52
N LYS A 145 0.79 -9.28 -8.27
CA LYS A 145 0.35 -10.68 -8.06
C LYS A 145 0.72 -11.17 -6.65
N GLN A 146 1.93 -10.90 -6.17
CA GLN A 146 2.38 -11.30 -4.83
C GLN A 146 1.56 -10.63 -3.71
N CYS A 147 1.31 -9.32 -3.82
CA CYS A 147 0.48 -8.60 -2.87
C CYS A 147 -0.94 -9.14 -2.82
N LEU A 148 -1.55 -9.44 -3.97
CA LEU A 148 -2.88 -10.04 -4.03
C LEU A 148 -2.88 -11.42 -3.36
N VAL A 149 -1.97 -12.31 -3.75
CA VAL A 149 -1.89 -13.68 -3.19
C VAL A 149 -1.70 -13.65 -1.69
N ALA A 150 -0.79 -12.80 -1.18
CA ALA A 150 -0.57 -12.64 0.26
C ALA A 150 -1.82 -12.09 0.96
N SER A 151 -2.53 -11.15 0.33
CA SER A 151 -3.77 -10.56 0.88
C SER A 151 -4.95 -11.51 0.93
N LEU A 152 -4.92 -12.65 0.22
CA LEU A 152 -5.95 -13.69 0.31
C LEU A 152 -5.89 -14.45 1.65
N GLY A 153 -4.73 -14.47 2.34
CA GLY A 153 -4.55 -15.18 3.62
C GLY A 153 -4.63 -16.70 3.51
N LEU A 154 -4.34 -17.26 2.33
CA LEU A 154 -4.26 -18.72 2.12
C LEU A 154 -3.01 -19.31 2.81
N PRO A 155 -2.97 -20.62 3.09
CA PRO A 155 -1.75 -21.30 3.54
C PRO A 155 -0.56 -21.10 2.59
N ASP A 156 0.68 -21.11 3.12
CA ASP A 156 1.91 -20.82 2.36
C ASP A 156 2.13 -21.74 1.14
N ASP A 157 1.74 -23.01 1.24
CA ASP A 157 1.82 -23.97 0.14
C ASP A 157 0.83 -23.63 -0.99
N GLU A 158 -0.38 -23.21 -0.65
CA GLU A 158 -1.37 -22.74 -1.62
C GLU A 158 -0.97 -21.40 -2.25
N GLN A 159 -0.43 -20.47 -1.46
CA GLN A 159 0.12 -19.22 -1.97
C GLN A 159 1.24 -19.48 -2.97
N ARG A 160 2.17 -20.39 -2.64
CA ARG A 160 3.27 -20.78 -3.52
C ARG A 160 2.75 -21.38 -4.82
N ALA A 161 1.79 -22.31 -4.74
CA ALA A 161 1.16 -22.92 -5.90
C ALA A 161 0.53 -21.86 -6.84
N LEU A 162 -0.16 -20.85 -6.29
CA LEU A 162 -0.74 -19.76 -7.08
C LEU A 162 0.30 -18.85 -7.73
N LEU A 163 1.41 -18.60 -7.04
CA LEU A 163 2.50 -17.79 -7.58
C LEU A 163 3.22 -18.50 -8.72
N GLU A 164 3.42 -19.81 -8.60
CA GLU A 164 4.04 -20.68 -9.61
C GLU A 164 3.11 -21.01 -10.78
N GLU A 165 1.80 -20.83 -10.63
CA GLU A 165 0.84 -21.07 -11.70
C GLU A 165 1.14 -20.18 -12.92
N PRO A 166 1.33 -20.77 -14.13
CA PRO A 166 1.58 -20.00 -15.33
C PRO A 166 0.33 -19.18 -15.72
N PRO A 167 0.49 -17.96 -16.26
CA PRO A 167 -0.64 -17.16 -16.70
C PRO A 167 -1.45 -17.88 -17.78
N ALA A 168 -2.78 -17.88 -17.61
CA ALA A 168 -3.72 -18.38 -18.59
C ALA A 168 -4.19 -17.25 -19.50
N ALA A 169 -4.52 -17.56 -20.75
CA ALA A 169 -5.13 -16.60 -21.67
C ALA A 169 -6.58 -16.29 -21.25
N ALA A 170 -7.05 -15.06 -21.50
CA ALA A 170 -8.40 -14.61 -21.12
C ALA A 170 -9.50 -15.53 -21.69
N GLU A 171 -9.31 -16.04 -22.91
CA GLU A 171 -10.18 -17.00 -23.60
C GLU A 171 -10.31 -18.31 -22.83
N SER A 172 -9.24 -18.77 -22.18
CA SER A 172 -9.17 -20.04 -21.46
C SER A 172 -9.68 -19.97 -20.01
N LEU A 173 -9.92 -18.77 -19.46
CA LEU A 173 -10.39 -18.63 -18.08
C LEU A 173 -11.80 -19.19 -17.88
N GLU A 174 -11.95 -20.17 -17.00
CA GLU A 174 -13.27 -20.68 -16.62
C GLU A 174 -13.89 -19.81 -15.52
N ILE A 175 -15.14 -19.40 -15.72
CA ILE A 175 -15.87 -18.57 -14.75
C ILE A 175 -16.42 -19.46 -13.63
N PRO A 176 -16.06 -19.21 -12.36
CA PRO A 176 -16.60 -19.99 -11.24
C PRO A 176 -18.12 -19.86 -11.15
N GLN A 177 -18.83 -20.97 -10.97
CA GLN A 177 -20.32 -20.99 -10.90
C GLN A 177 -20.89 -20.16 -9.75
N ASN A 178 -20.11 -19.95 -8.69
CA ASN A 178 -20.50 -19.20 -7.49
C ASN A 178 -20.02 -17.73 -7.52
N LEU A 179 -19.61 -17.22 -8.68
CA LEU A 179 -19.23 -15.82 -8.83
C LEU A 179 -20.47 -14.92 -8.78
N SER A 180 -20.56 -14.06 -7.76
CA SER A 180 -21.65 -13.09 -7.66
C SER A 180 -21.41 -11.89 -8.59
N PRO A 181 -22.45 -11.18 -9.04
CA PRO A 181 -22.29 -9.97 -9.86
C PRO A 181 -21.44 -8.90 -9.17
N LYS A 182 -21.61 -8.74 -7.85
CA LYS A 182 -20.83 -7.79 -7.05
C LYS A 182 -19.33 -8.10 -7.11
N LEU A 183 -18.96 -9.37 -6.94
CA LEU A 183 -17.56 -9.79 -7.01
C LEU A 183 -17.03 -9.77 -8.44
N ALA A 184 -17.84 -10.12 -9.44
CA ALA A 184 -17.48 -10.00 -10.86
C ALA A 184 -17.12 -8.55 -11.22
N ARG A 185 -17.91 -7.57 -10.75
CA ARG A 185 -17.63 -6.15 -10.96
C ARG A 185 -16.34 -5.70 -10.27
N ALA A 186 -16.09 -6.16 -9.04
CA ALA A 186 -14.85 -5.87 -8.32
C ALA A 186 -13.61 -6.46 -9.04
N ILE A 187 -13.71 -7.69 -9.53
CA ILE A 187 -12.65 -8.33 -10.35
C ILE A 187 -12.42 -7.52 -11.63
N LEU A 188 -13.49 -7.13 -12.32
CA LEU A 188 -13.38 -6.39 -13.58
C LEU A 188 -12.76 -5.00 -13.37
N ARG A 189 -13.14 -4.29 -12.31
CA ARG A 189 -12.52 -3.02 -11.92
C ARG A 189 -11.04 -3.20 -11.62
N GLY A 190 -10.68 -4.22 -10.85
CA GLY A 190 -9.27 -4.56 -10.56
C GLY A 190 -8.47 -4.91 -11.82
N ALA A 191 -9.08 -5.60 -12.79
CA ALA A 191 -8.48 -5.94 -14.07
C ALA A 191 -8.23 -4.70 -14.95
N PHE A 192 -9.17 -3.77 -15.04
CA PHE A 192 -8.94 -2.48 -15.71
C PHE A 192 -7.84 -1.66 -15.03
N THR A 193 -7.84 -1.60 -13.69
CA THR A 193 -6.78 -0.93 -12.94
C THR A 193 -5.41 -1.54 -13.26
N ALA A 194 -5.29 -2.87 -13.30
CA ALA A 194 -4.05 -3.56 -13.68
C ALA A 194 -3.56 -3.15 -15.07
N ALA A 195 -4.44 -3.17 -16.06
CA ALA A 195 -4.13 -2.78 -17.44
C ALA A 195 -3.64 -1.32 -17.52
N MET A 196 -4.30 -0.40 -16.80
CA MET A 196 -3.95 1.02 -16.80
C MET A 196 -2.61 1.31 -16.11
N LEU A 197 -2.29 0.60 -15.02
CA LEU A 197 -1.03 0.78 -14.29
C LEU A 197 0.20 0.32 -15.09
N GLU A 198 0.02 -0.71 -15.93
CA GLU A 198 1.02 -1.22 -16.87
C GLU A 198 1.24 -0.29 -18.08
N GLY A 199 0.27 0.58 -18.35
CA GLY A 199 0.17 1.45 -19.52
C GLY A 199 -0.92 0.96 -20.46
N GLU A 200 -1.78 1.88 -20.93
CA GLU A 200 -2.94 1.61 -21.80
C GLU A 200 -2.53 0.90 -23.11
N GLY A 201 -2.42 -0.43 -23.07
CA GLY A 201 -2.27 -1.26 -24.24
C GLY A 201 -3.64 -1.77 -24.69
N ALA A 202 -3.93 -1.61 -25.99
CA ALA A 202 -5.19 -2.08 -26.58
C ALA A 202 -5.41 -3.61 -26.41
N ARG A 203 -4.34 -4.37 -26.11
CA ARG A 203 -4.43 -5.82 -25.93
C ARG A 203 -4.91 -6.20 -24.53
N GLU A 204 -4.37 -5.54 -23.51
CA GLU A 204 -4.74 -5.70 -22.10
C GLU A 204 -6.20 -5.30 -21.92
N GLU A 205 -6.62 -4.16 -22.48
CA GLU A 205 -8.03 -3.74 -22.45
C GLU A 205 -8.95 -4.76 -23.13
N GLN A 206 -8.57 -5.28 -24.30
CA GLN A 206 -9.33 -6.32 -24.98
C GLN A 206 -9.46 -7.61 -24.15
N ALA A 207 -8.40 -8.02 -23.45
CA ALA A 207 -8.43 -9.16 -22.54
C ALA A 207 -9.41 -8.90 -21.38
N VAL A 208 -9.40 -7.70 -20.80
CA VAL A 208 -10.34 -7.32 -19.73
C VAL A 208 -11.80 -7.33 -20.23
N LEU A 209 -12.06 -6.78 -21.42
CA LEU A 209 -13.40 -6.79 -22.03
C LEU A 209 -13.91 -8.21 -22.27
N LEU A 210 -13.07 -9.10 -22.79
CA LEU A 210 -13.40 -10.51 -22.98
C LEU A 210 -13.78 -11.17 -21.64
N ILE A 211 -13.00 -10.93 -20.59
CA ILE A 211 -13.29 -11.45 -19.24
C ILE A 211 -14.63 -10.89 -18.73
N GLY A 212 -14.86 -9.59 -18.91
CA GLY A 212 -16.11 -8.93 -18.55
C GLY A 212 -17.33 -9.57 -19.21
N HIS A 213 -17.26 -9.86 -20.51
CA HIS A 213 -18.34 -10.56 -21.22
C HIS A 213 -18.56 -11.98 -20.71
N LYS A 214 -17.49 -12.73 -20.40
CA LYS A 214 -17.59 -14.10 -19.88
C LYS A 214 -18.25 -14.16 -18.50
N THR A 215 -18.09 -13.14 -17.66
CA THR A 215 -18.74 -13.09 -16.33
C THR A 215 -20.25 -12.85 -16.40
N GLY A 216 -20.81 -12.55 -17.59
CA GLY A 216 -22.23 -12.28 -17.78
C GLY A 216 -22.66 -10.88 -17.31
N LEU A 217 -21.72 -9.98 -17.05
CA LEU A 217 -22.03 -8.60 -16.68
C LEU A 217 -22.64 -7.83 -17.86
N PRO A 218 -23.66 -6.98 -17.62
CA PRO A 218 -24.17 -6.07 -18.64
C PRO A 218 -23.08 -5.10 -19.14
N GLY A 219 -23.15 -4.72 -20.42
CA GLY A 219 -22.17 -3.79 -21.02
C GLY A 219 -22.07 -2.43 -20.31
N GLU A 220 -23.18 -1.96 -19.72
CA GLU A 220 -23.20 -0.75 -18.89
C GLU A 220 -22.35 -0.90 -17.63
N GLU A 221 -22.36 -2.07 -17.00
CA GLU A 221 -21.54 -2.36 -15.81
C GLU A 221 -20.06 -2.48 -16.16
N ILE A 222 -19.74 -3.06 -17.33
CA ILE A 222 -18.37 -3.12 -17.85
C ILE A 222 -17.84 -1.70 -18.08
N THR A 223 -18.64 -0.84 -18.71
CA THR A 223 -18.31 0.57 -18.96
C THR A 223 -18.14 1.35 -17.65
N ALA A 224 -19.01 1.12 -16.68
CA ALA A 224 -18.92 1.74 -15.36
C ALA A 224 -17.62 1.32 -14.63
N ALA A 225 -17.29 0.03 -14.64
CA ALA A 225 -16.06 -0.48 -14.03
C ALA A 225 -14.80 0.13 -14.67
N HIS A 226 -14.79 0.27 -16.00
CA HIS A 226 -13.71 0.95 -16.72
C HIS A 226 -13.57 2.42 -16.29
N GLY A 227 -14.68 3.17 -16.26
CA GLY A 227 -14.67 4.57 -15.83
C GLY A 227 -14.27 4.78 -14.37
N GLU A 228 -14.65 3.85 -13.49
CA GLU A 228 -14.23 3.84 -12.08
C GLU A 228 -12.72 3.58 -11.94
N ALA A 229 -12.19 2.57 -12.62
CA ALA A 229 -10.77 2.25 -12.62
C ALA A 229 -9.94 3.45 -13.11
N ARG A 230 -10.35 4.08 -14.22
CA ARG A 230 -9.67 5.26 -14.75
C ARG A 230 -9.62 6.41 -13.75
N ARG A 231 -10.75 6.74 -13.12
CA ARG A 231 -10.79 7.79 -12.08
C ARG A 231 -9.90 7.45 -10.90
N ALA A 232 -9.87 6.18 -10.47
CA ALA A 232 -9.03 5.74 -9.36
C ALA A 232 -7.53 5.87 -9.67
N VAL A 233 -7.12 5.51 -10.90
CA VAL A 233 -5.74 5.63 -11.38
C VAL A 233 -5.31 7.09 -11.51
N GLU A 234 -6.14 7.95 -12.09
CA GLU A 234 -5.84 9.39 -12.20
C GLU A 234 -5.74 10.09 -10.83
N ALA A 235 -6.64 9.72 -9.90
CA ALA A 235 -6.55 10.21 -8.53
C ALA A 235 -5.28 9.71 -7.82
N GLY A 236 -4.88 8.45 -8.08
CA GLY A 236 -3.63 7.88 -7.57
C GLY A 236 -2.40 8.59 -8.14
N LYS A 237 -2.41 8.90 -9.44
CA LYS A 237 -1.37 9.67 -10.11
C LYS A 237 -1.20 11.06 -9.50
N THR A 238 -2.30 11.80 -9.34
CA THR A 238 -2.27 13.15 -8.75
C THR A 238 -1.71 13.13 -7.32
N PHE A 239 -2.14 12.15 -6.50
CA PHE A 239 -1.61 11.95 -5.15
C PHE A 239 -0.12 11.61 -5.15
N GLY A 240 0.28 10.70 -6.04
CA GLY A 240 1.65 10.23 -6.17
C GLY A 240 2.61 11.34 -6.60
N GLU A 241 2.24 12.14 -7.59
CA GLU A 241 3.06 13.25 -8.09
C GLU A 241 3.27 14.31 -7.01
N ALA A 242 2.20 14.64 -6.28
CA ALA A 242 2.28 15.59 -5.18
C ALA A 242 3.17 15.09 -4.02
N GLY A 243 3.06 13.82 -3.64
CA GLY A 243 3.86 13.27 -2.55
C GLY A 243 5.34 13.07 -2.92
N VAL A 244 5.66 12.68 -4.16
CA VAL A 244 7.05 12.65 -4.64
C VAL A 244 7.66 14.05 -4.60
N ASP A 245 6.93 15.06 -5.07
CA ASP A 245 7.40 16.44 -5.08
C ASP A 245 7.56 17.02 -3.67
N ALA A 246 6.66 16.69 -2.74
CA ALA A 246 6.75 17.09 -1.35
C ALA A 246 7.95 16.43 -0.63
N LEU A 247 8.17 15.12 -0.86
CA LEU A 247 9.36 14.42 -0.34
C LEU A 247 10.64 15.02 -0.91
N ARG A 248 10.66 15.35 -2.22
CA ARG A 248 11.79 16.02 -2.87
C ARG A 248 12.11 17.36 -2.21
N PHE A 249 11.08 18.17 -1.95
CA PHE A 249 11.22 19.50 -1.41
C PHE A 249 11.68 19.51 0.06
N VAL A 250 11.04 18.69 0.92
CA VAL A 250 11.33 18.68 2.35
C VAL A 250 12.69 18.05 2.65
N LEU A 251 13.01 16.93 2.00
CA LEU A 251 14.24 16.14 2.23
C LEU A 251 15.35 16.48 1.21
N HIS A 252 15.38 17.70 0.67
CA HIS A 252 16.31 18.04 -0.41
C HIS A 252 17.79 17.94 -0.04
N ASP A 253 18.11 18.03 1.25
CA ASP A 253 19.46 17.97 1.82
C ASP A 253 19.84 16.57 2.33
N ASP A 254 18.98 15.58 2.16
CA ASP A 254 19.25 14.16 2.41
C ASP A 254 18.93 13.34 1.16
N PRO A 255 19.83 13.31 0.16
CA PRO A 255 19.54 12.73 -1.15
C PRO A 255 19.29 11.23 -1.09
N ASP A 256 19.95 10.51 -0.18
CA ASP A 256 19.84 9.05 -0.04
C ASP A 256 18.48 8.66 0.53
N GLU A 257 18.06 9.32 1.60
CA GLU A 257 16.75 9.10 2.21
C GLU A 257 15.62 9.58 1.30
N ARG A 258 15.79 10.75 0.66
CA ARG A 258 14.84 11.26 -0.35
C ARG A 258 14.64 10.24 -1.47
N SER A 259 15.71 9.68 -2.01
CA SER A 259 15.63 8.68 -3.09
C SER A 259 14.89 7.42 -2.63
N THR A 260 15.18 6.95 -1.42
CA THR A 260 14.54 5.76 -0.83
C THR A 260 13.04 5.97 -0.63
N LEU A 261 12.66 7.04 0.06
CA LEU A 261 11.26 7.35 0.38
C LEU A 261 10.47 7.70 -0.87
N ALA A 262 10.96 8.61 -1.70
CA ALA A 262 10.21 9.04 -2.88
C ALA A 262 10.15 7.96 -3.94
N GLY A 263 11.21 7.14 -4.10
CA GLY A 263 11.19 5.97 -4.97
C GLY A 263 10.16 4.94 -4.52
N THR A 264 10.11 4.65 -3.21
CA THR A 264 9.11 3.73 -2.65
C THR A 264 7.69 4.28 -2.78
N PHE A 265 7.48 5.57 -2.48
CA PHE A 265 6.20 6.24 -2.63
C PHE A 265 5.72 6.18 -4.09
N ALA A 266 6.56 6.59 -5.04
CA ALA A 266 6.27 6.53 -6.47
C ALA A 266 5.86 5.11 -6.89
N ARG A 267 6.55 4.08 -6.38
CA ARG A 267 6.27 2.68 -6.70
C ARG A 267 4.90 2.21 -6.20
N ILE A 268 4.43 2.70 -5.06
CA ILE A 268 3.13 2.30 -4.49
C ILE A 268 2.00 3.26 -4.87
N THR A 269 2.24 4.39 -5.52
CA THR A 269 1.16 5.34 -5.88
C THR A 269 1.04 5.63 -7.37
N LEU A 270 2.13 5.58 -8.13
CA LEU A 270 2.16 6.01 -9.53
C LEU A 270 2.06 4.84 -10.51
N PRO A 271 1.39 5.03 -11.67
CA PRO A 271 1.55 4.16 -12.84
C PRO A 271 3.00 4.13 -13.32
N ILE A 272 3.41 3.05 -13.99
CA ILE A 272 4.80 2.82 -14.41
C ILE A 272 5.35 3.98 -15.25
N GLN A 273 4.57 4.49 -16.20
CA GLN A 273 4.98 5.58 -17.07
C GLN A 273 5.25 6.87 -16.30
N ALA A 274 4.47 7.17 -15.26
CA ALA A 274 4.63 8.38 -14.45
C ALA A 274 5.79 8.27 -13.44
N ARG A 275 6.19 7.05 -13.04
CA ARG A 275 7.31 6.85 -12.09
C ARG A 275 8.62 7.38 -12.63
N ARG A 276 8.88 7.20 -13.92
CA ARG A 276 10.15 7.64 -14.53
C ARG A 276 10.29 9.16 -14.43
N ASP A 277 9.28 9.90 -14.89
CA ASP A 277 9.29 11.36 -14.86
C ASP A 277 9.38 11.89 -13.42
N ALA A 278 8.66 11.25 -12.49
CA ALA A 278 8.67 11.61 -11.09
C ALA A 278 10.03 11.36 -10.41
N THR A 279 10.69 10.24 -10.73
CA THR A 279 12.01 9.90 -10.17
C THR A 279 13.14 10.75 -10.78
N GLU A 280 13.08 11.06 -12.08
CA GLU A 280 14.01 11.98 -12.73
C GLU A 280 13.94 13.40 -12.11
N ALA A 281 12.74 13.83 -11.67
CA ALA A 281 12.54 15.11 -11.02
C ALA A 281 13.17 15.22 -9.62
N LEU A 282 13.53 14.11 -8.96
CA LEU A 282 14.09 14.13 -7.59
C LEU A 282 15.40 14.89 -7.46
N ASN A 283 16.16 14.99 -8.55
CA ASN A 283 17.44 15.69 -8.58
C ASN A 283 17.31 17.19 -8.91
N GLN A 284 16.10 17.66 -9.21
CA GLN A 284 15.86 19.05 -9.56
C GLN A 284 15.67 19.90 -8.29
N ALA A 285 16.43 20.99 -8.18
CA ALA A 285 16.20 22.01 -7.16
C ALA A 285 15.08 22.96 -7.61
N GLY A 286 14.32 23.50 -6.65
CA GLY A 286 13.29 24.49 -6.95
C GLY A 286 12.00 24.29 -6.16
N PRO A 287 11.03 25.21 -6.32
CA PRO A 287 9.75 25.17 -5.63
C PRO A 287 8.95 23.92 -6.00
N MET A 288 7.91 23.65 -5.22
CA MET A 288 6.94 22.60 -5.56
C MET A 288 6.10 23.01 -6.77
N LYS A 289 5.67 22.02 -7.54
CA LYS A 289 4.65 22.19 -8.57
C LYS A 289 3.29 22.39 -7.91
N LYS A 290 2.37 23.04 -8.62
CA LYS A 290 0.98 23.17 -8.16
C LYS A 290 0.24 21.87 -8.39
N HIS A 291 -0.33 21.31 -7.32
CA HIS A 291 -1.12 20.08 -7.35
C HIS A 291 -2.55 20.36 -6.89
N ALA A 292 -3.54 19.90 -7.64
CA ALA A 292 -4.95 20.06 -7.28
C ALA A 292 -5.39 18.92 -6.34
N LEU A 293 -5.22 19.13 -5.03
CA LEU A 293 -5.57 18.13 -4.01
C LEU A 293 -6.76 18.58 -3.15
N ASP A 294 -7.67 17.64 -2.88
CA ASP A 294 -8.61 17.80 -1.78
C ASP A 294 -7.89 17.78 -0.41
N ARG A 295 -8.59 18.20 0.64
CA ARG A 295 -8.04 18.30 1.99
C ARG A 295 -7.50 16.98 2.53
N ARG A 296 -8.22 15.86 2.35
CA ARG A 296 -7.83 14.55 2.91
C ARG A 296 -6.60 14.01 2.22
N THR A 297 -6.56 14.11 0.90
CA THR A 297 -5.41 13.69 0.09
C THR A 297 -4.16 14.50 0.44
N ARG A 298 -4.33 15.80 0.71
CA ARG A 298 -3.24 16.68 1.17
C ARG A 298 -2.72 16.34 2.55
N GLU A 299 -3.62 16.10 3.51
CA GLU A 299 -3.25 15.62 4.85
C GLU A 299 -2.49 14.28 4.76
N ALA A 300 -2.88 13.39 3.85
CA ALA A 300 -2.16 12.14 3.58
C ALA A 300 -0.75 12.37 3.01
N VAL A 301 -0.59 13.27 2.03
CA VAL A 301 0.75 13.64 1.50
C VAL A 301 1.65 14.15 2.64
N LEU A 302 1.15 15.08 3.44
CA LEU A 302 1.89 15.64 4.57
C LEU A 302 2.20 14.60 5.65
N GLY A 303 1.26 13.68 5.92
CA GLY A 303 1.47 12.57 6.85
C GLY A 303 2.60 11.63 6.39
N VAL A 304 2.63 11.27 5.11
CA VAL A 304 3.71 10.47 4.50
C VAL A 304 5.05 11.18 4.64
N VAL A 305 5.10 12.47 4.28
CA VAL A 305 6.33 13.25 4.37
C VAL A 305 6.83 13.32 5.81
N TRP A 306 5.94 13.57 6.78
CA TRP A 306 6.34 13.64 8.19
C TRP A 306 6.80 12.30 8.76
N ALA A 307 6.14 11.19 8.38
CA ALA A 307 6.61 9.85 8.72
C ALA A 307 8.04 9.61 8.19
N GLY A 308 8.31 10.04 6.94
CA GLY A 308 9.65 10.01 6.35
C GLY A 308 10.68 10.88 7.07
N VAL A 309 10.30 12.09 7.49
CA VAL A 309 11.16 12.96 8.31
C VAL A 309 11.57 12.26 9.61
N LEU A 310 10.62 11.69 10.34
CA LEU A 310 10.88 11.01 11.61
C LEU A 310 11.67 9.72 11.43
N ARG A 311 11.51 9.04 10.29
CA ARG A 311 12.30 7.87 9.89
C ARG A 311 13.78 8.21 9.71
N SER A 312 14.07 9.30 9.00
CA SER A 312 15.42 9.69 8.58
C SER A 312 16.36 10.01 9.75
N ASN A 313 15.92 10.93 10.62
CA ASN A 313 16.68 11.39 11.76
C ASN A 313 15.70 12.03 12.76
N PRO A 314 15.36 11.32 13.85
CA PRO A 314 14.36 11.76 14.81
C PRO A 314 14.88 12.80 15.81
N SER A 315 16.12 13.28 15.66
CA SER A 315 16.69 14.26 16.59
C SER A 315 15.85 15.53 16.63
N PHE A 316 15.77 16.13 17.82
CA PHE A 316 15.03 17.37 18.02
C PHE A 316 15.51 18.48 17.08
N ALA A 317 16.83 18.62 16.90
CA ALA A 317 17.42 19.61 16.01
C ALA A 317 16.95 19.42 14.55
N ARG A 318 16.98 18.19 14.04
CA ARG A 318 16.55 17.90 12.68
C ARG A 318 15.04 18.06 12.50
N ARG A 319 14.24 17.64 13.47
CA ARG A 319 12.79 17.89 13.47
C ARG A 319 12.48 19.37 13.42
N ALA A 320 13.09 20.18 14.28
CA ALA A 320 12.87 21.63 14.32
C ALA A 320 13.20 22.31 12.98
N GLU A 321 14.29 21.89 12.33
CA GLU A 321 14.66 22.36 10.99
C GLU A 321 13.60 22.00 9.95
N LEU A 322 13.16 20.73 9.92
CA LEU A 322 12.25 20.23 8.91
C LEU A 322 10.78 20.64 9.15
N VAL A 323 10.41 21.10 10.35
CA VAL A 323 9.07 21.69 10.62
C VAL A 323 8.80 22.86 9.67
N ALA A 324 9.76 23.76 9.49
CA ALA A 324 9.59 24.95 8.65
C ALA A 324 9.38 24.55 7.18
N ARG A 325 10.19 23.61 6.67
CA ARG A 325 10.08 23.10 5.29
C ARG A 325 8.79 22.33 5.06
N HIS A 326 8.36 21.52 6.04
CA HIS A 326 7.09 20.81 5.98
C HIS A 326 5.89 21.77 5.96
N SER A 327 5.93 22.85 6.76
CA SER A 327 4.89 23.88 6.72
C SER A 327 4.89 24.65 5.39
N ALA A 328 6.05 24.94 4.81
CA ALA A 328 6.15 25.54 3.47
C ALA A 328 5.57 24.59 2.39
N ALA A 329 5.84 23.29 2.48
CA ALA A 329 5.25 22.30 1.57
C ALA A 329 3.71 22.29 1.67
N ALA A 330 3.16 22.39 2.88
CA ALA A 330 1.71 22.48 3.07
C ALA A 330 1.10 23.75 2.47
N ALA A 331 1.81 24.88 2.55
CA ALA A 331 1.41 26.13 1.91
C ALA A 331 1.38 26.01 0.38
N GLU A 332 2.39 25.38 -0.22
CA GLU A 332 2.44 25.12 -1.67
C GLU A 332 1.33 24.16 -2.12
N LEU A 333 0.95 23.19 -1.28
CA LEU A 333 -0.21 22.33 -1.51
C LEU A 333 -1.56 23.02 -1.18
N GLY A 334 -1.53 24.27 -0.73
CA GLY A 334 -2.68 25.16 -0.52
C GLY A 334 -3.35 25.04 0.85
N GLY A 335 -2.70 24.49 1.89
CA GLY A 335 -3.30 24.21 3.20
C GLY A 335 -2.36 24.40 4.38
N ASP A 336 -2.10 25.65 4.77
CA ASP A 336 -1.16 26.02 5.84
C ASP A 336 -1.42 25.28 7.17
N GLU A 337 -2.69 25.15 7.58
CA GLU A 337 -3.06 24.46 8.83
C GLU A 337 -2.88 22.94 8.77
N SER A 338 -2.91 22.34 7.56
CA SER A 338 -2.80 20.90 7.37
C SER A 338 -1.44 20.35 7.79
N ALA A 339 -0.39 21.16 7.78
CA ALA A 339 0.94 20.74 8.24
C ALA A 339 0.92 20.36 9.73
N LEU A 340 0.31 21.18 10.58
CA LEU A 340 0.29 20.93 12.03
C LEU A 340 -0.52 19.68 12.37
N GLU A 341 -1.69 19.54 11.74
CA GLU A 341 -2.58 18.40 11.99
C GLU A 341 -1.97 17.08 11.50
N ALA A 342 -1.30 17.08 10.34
CA ALA A 342 -0.59 15.90 9.86
C ALA A 342 0.53 15.45 10.82
N ARG A 343 1.33 16.42 11.32
CA ARG A 343 2.38 16.13 12.31
C ARG A 343 1.81 15.57 13.60
N LYS A 344 0.78 16.21 14.17
CA LYS A 344 0.12 15.75 15.39
C LYS A 344 -0.44 14.35 15.22
N ALA A 345 -1.06 14.04 14.09
CA ALA A 345 -1.60 12.72 13.84
C ALA A 345 -0.47 11.66 13.83
N ILE A 346 0.59 11.85 13.06
CA ILE A 346 1.71 10.89 13.04
C ILE A 346 2.34 10.75 14.42
N GLU A 347 2.61 11.85 15.13
CA GLU A 347 3.22 11.80 16.47
C GLU A 347 2.31 11.16 17.52
N ALA A 348 1.00 11.43 17.49
CA ALA A 348 0.01 10.82 18.37
C ALA A 348 -0.17 9.31 18.12
N PHE A 349 0.21 8.82 16.94
CA PHE A 349 0.31 7.40 16.65
C PHE A 349 1.63 6.80 17.19
N LEU A 350 2.76 7.45 16.90
CA LEU A 350 4.08 6.92 17.24
C LEU A 350 4.37 6.91 18.74
N GLU A 351 4.01 7.97 19.46
CA GLU A 351 4.40 8.16 20.85
C GLU A 351 3.88 7.06 21.79
N PRO A 352 2.59 6.67 21.76
CA PRO A 352 2.10 5.57 22.59
C PRO A 352 2.75 4.22 22.27
N GLU A 353 2.94 3.91 20.98
CA GLU A 353 3.53 2.64 20.53
C GLU A 353 5.01 2.54 20.92
N LEU A 354 5.77 3.64 20.79
CA LEU A 354 7.15 3.73 21.26
C LEU A 354 7.25 3.61 22.78
N CYS A 355 6.37 4.27 23.53
CA CYS A 355 6.33 4.14 24.99
C CYS A 355 6.10 2.68 25.40
N ALA A 356 5.14 2.00 24.78
CA ALA A 356 4.88 0.59 25.05
C ALA A 356 6.09 -0.30 24.72
N ALA A 357 6.77 -0.04 23.60
CA ALA A 357 7.95 -0.78 23.19
C ALA A 357 9.17 -0.57 24.10
N THR A 358 9.37 0.64 24.62
CA THR A 358 10.51 0.92 25.52
C THR A 358 10.48 0.07 26.80
N LEU A 359 9.30 -0.33 27.27
CA LEU A 359 9.14 -1.22 28.42
C LEU A 359 9.64 -2.65 28.14
N LEU A 360 9.79 -3.01 26.87
CA LEU A 360 10.25 -4.33 26.42
C LEU A 360 11.74 -4.34 26.03
N ALA A 361 12.38 -3.17 26.00
CA ALA A 361 13.77 -3.04 25.57
C ALA A 361 14.71 -3.75 26.56
N PRO A 362 15.69 -4.52 26.08
CA PRO A 362 16.69 -5.11 26.94
C PRO A 362 17.44 -4.00 27.69
N SER A 363 17.65 -4.19 28.99
CA SER A 363 18.46 -3.27 29.79
C SER A 363 19.86 -3.17 29.18
N ALA A 364 20.41 -1.96 29.07
CA ALA A 364 21.80 -1.82 28.64
C ALA A 364 22.70 -2.68 29.55
N PRO A 365 23.67 -3.44 29.00
CA PRO A 365 24.66 -4.12 29.83
C PRO A 365 25.36 -3.05 30.69
N ARG A 366 25.31 -3.26 32.01
CA ARG A 366 25.92 -2.36 32.99
C ARG A 366 27.44 -2.42 32.96
#